data_AF-A0A536LVY0-F1
#
_entry.id   AF-A0A536LVY0-F1
#
_cell.length_a   1.000
_cell.length_b   1.000
_cell.length_c   1.000
_cell.angle_alpha   90.00
_cell.angle_beta   90.00
_cell.angle_gamma   90.00
#
_symmetry.space_group_name_H-M   'P 1'
#
loop_
_entity.id
_entity.type
_entity.pdbx_description
1 polymer ?
#
loop_
_entity_poly.entity_id
_entity_poly.type
_entity_poly.pdbx_seq_one_letter_code
_entity_poly.pdbx_strand_id
1 'polypeptide(L)'
;MNARRMLRATALAGMTAAGLWVIALVVEYQYGLRPPGNGSGLYKADQAAFLVAQVGYLVTLIGLFRSRAGGDGWFGRAAIGIWIMAVAAILLAQVLGVFGISAVLLLPVVGVGEIVGSVLTSVAVWRAARWSSWRRLAPAVWTAYFLLTIGSVIAAIPIITIPAVAPNPRAPSPLAEALWQGAWFLVSLALYVEAGRPLKPAETPSTGIEALLGR
;
A
#
# COMPACT_ATOMS: atom_id res chain seq x y z
N MET A 1 -0.74 -20.32 -14.39
CA MET A 1 -1.55 -19.85 -13.25
C MET A 1 -2.56 -18.82 -13.74
N ASN A 2 -3.86 -18.99 -13.45
CA ASN A 2 -4.93 -18.12 -13.97
C ASN A 2 -4.75 -16.67 -13.46
N ALA A 3 -4.79 -15.64 -14.33
CA ALA A 3 -4.39 -14.26 -13.98
C ALA A 3 -5.14 -13.69 -12.76
N ARG A 4 -6.41 -14.08 -12.57
CA ARG A 4 -7.21 -13.72 -11.39
C ARG A 4 -6.72 -14.34 -10.09
N ARG A 5 -6.26 -15.60 -10.13
CA ARG A 5 -5.70 -16.27 -8.95
C ARG A 5 -4.44 -15.55 -8.48
N MET A 6 -3.60 -15.12 -9.43
CA MET A 6 -2.43 -14.31 -9.13
C MET A 6 -2.81 -12.98 -8.45
N LEU A 7 -3.76 -12.22 -9.00
CA LEU A 7 -4.21 -10.95 -8.41
C LEU A 7 -4.82 -11.12 -7.02
N ARG A 8 -5.59 -12.21 -6.80
CA ARG A 8 -6.11 -12.55 -5.47
C ARG A 8 -4.98 -12.90 -4.50
N ALA A 9 -3.97 -13.64 -4.94
CA ALA A 9 -2.82 -13.97 -4.11
C ALA A 9 -2.02 -12.71 -3.71
N THR A 10 -1.79 -11.78 -4.65
CA THR A 10 -1.10 -10.52 -4.33
C THR A 10 -1.90 -9.67 -3.35
N ALA A 11 -3.23 -9.64 -3.49
CA ALA A 11 -4.10 -8.94 -2.56
C ALA A 11 -4.16 -9.60 -1.17
N LEU A 12 -4.21 -10.93 -1.11
CA LEU A 12 -4.14 -11.67 0.15
C LEU A 12 -2.82 -11.40 0.87
N ALA A 13 -1.70 -11.35 0.15
CA ALA A 13 -0.40 -11.03 0.73
C ALA A 13 -0.42 -9.67 1.46
N GLY A 14 -0.98 -8.62 0.86
CA GLY A 14 -1.09 -7.32 1.52
C GLY A 14 -2.07 -7.28 2.69
N MET A 15 -3.21 -7.98 2.60
CA MET A 15 -4.15 -8.07 3.73
C MET A 15 -3.52 -8.82 4.92
N THR A 16 -2.82 -9.92 4.66
CA THR A 16 -2.10 -10.68 5.69
C THR A 16 -0.94 -9.88 6.27
N ALA A 17 -0.19 -9.14 5.44
CA ALA A 17 0.86 -8.24 5.89
C ALA A 17 0.33 -7.16 6.84
N ALA A 18 -0.77 -6.51 6.49
CA ALA A 18 -1.42 -5.52 7.34
C ALA A 18 -1.88 -6.12 8.68
N GLY A 19 -2.51 -7.30 8.64
CA GLY A 19 -2.92 -8.01 9.86
C GLY A 19 -1.73 -8.41 10.74
N LEU A 20 -0.67 -8.95 10.15
CA LEU A 20 0.55 -9.33 10.85
C LEU A 20 1.20 -8.11 11.52
N TRP A 21 1.30 -6.98 10.83
CA TRP A 21 1.89 -5.80 11.40
C TRP A 21 1.04 -5.19 12.50
N VAL A 22 -0.29 -5.24 12.43
CA VAL A 22 -1.15 -4.83 13.56
C VAL A 22 -0.85 -5.66 14.81
N ILE A 23 -0.65 -6.97 14.66
CA ILE A 23 -0.27 -7.84 15.79
C ILE A 23 1.12 -7.47 16.31
N ALA A 24 2.09 -7.28 15.41
CA ALA A 24 3.45 -6.87 15.77
C ALA A 24 3.46 -5.52 16.49
N LEU A 25 2.68 -4.54 16.04
CA LEU A 25 2.52 -3.24 16.70
C LEU A 25 2.06 -3.40 18.15
N VAL A 26 1.06 -4.23 18.43
CA VAL A 26 0.63 -4.45 19.82
C VAL A 26 1.79 -4.95 20.69
N VAL A 27 2.60 -5.87 20.16
CA VAL A 27 3.80 -6.37 20.85
C VAL A 27 4.87 -5.27 20.98
N GLU A 28 5.14 -4.51 19.92
CA GLU A 28 6.11 -3.41 19.88
C GLU A 28 5.86 -2.42 21.02
N TYR A 29 4.61 -1.98 21.16
CA TYR A 29 4.21 -1.01 22.18
C TYR A 29 4.15 -1.59 23.59
N GLN A 30 3.68 -2.84 23.75
CA GLN A 30 3.62 -3.47 25.08
C GLN A 30 5.01 -3.71 25.67
N TYR A 31 6.00 -4.04 24.83
CA TYR A 31 7.35 -4.40 25.27
C TYR A 31 8.41 -3.32 24.99
N GLY A 32 8.01 -2.14 24.51
CA GLY A 32 8.93 -1.03 24.26
C GLY A 32 10.01 -1.35 23.23
N LEU A 33 9.64 -2.02 22.14
CA LEU A 33 10.59 -2.51 21.11
C LEU A 33 10.96 -1.44 20.08
N ARG A 34 10.61 -0.18 20.31
CA ARG A 34 10.88 0.89 19.37
C ARG A 34 12.37 1.20 19.26
N PRO A 35 12.83 1.65 18.08
CA PRO A 35 14.17 2.21 17.93
C PRO A 35 14.45 3.34 18.95
N PRO A 36 15.67 3.41 19.53
CA PRO A 36 16.76 2.44 19.39
C PRO A 36 16.42 1.13 20.13
N GLY A 37 16.35 0.03 19.37
CA GLY A 37 15.86 -1.25 19.90
C GLY A 37 16.78 -1.79 20.98
N ASN A 38 16.22 -2.59 21.89
CA ASN A 38 16.95 -3.19 23.02
C ASN A 38 17.87 -4.37 22.63
N GLY A 39 18.05 -4.64 21.33
CA GLY A 39 18.87 -5.75 20.82
C GLY A 39 18.32 -7.15 21.07
N SER A 40 17.17 -7.28 21.74
CA SER A 40 16.57 -8.56 22.10
C SER A 40 16.13 -9.38 20.87
N GLY A 41 15.95 -10.69 21.05
CA GLY A 41 15.35 -11.54 20.03
C GLY A 41 13.94 -11.09 19.63
N LEU A 42 13.18 -10.53 20.59
CA LEU A 42 11.83 -10.01 20.35
C LEU A 42 11.86 -8.74 19.47
N TYR A 43 12.81 -7.83 19.72
CA TYR A 43 13.05 -6.68 18.83
C TYR A 43 13.40 -7.13 17.40
N LYS A 44 14.27 -8.12 17.24
CA LYS A 44 14.62 -8.64 15.90
C LYS A 44 13.41 -9.28 15.20
N ALA A 45 12.56 -9.99 15.94
CA ALA A 45 11.34 -10.58 15.41
C ALA A 45 10.32 -9.51 14.96
N ASP A 46 10.19 -8.43 15.74
CA ASP A 46 9.38 -7.27 15.38
C ASP A 46 9.86 -6.61 14.08
N GLN A 47 11.16 -6.33 13.96
CA GLN A 47 11.73 -5.78 12.71
C GLN A 47 11.57 -6.73 11.52
N ALA A 48 11.64 -8.05 11.74
CA ALA A 48 11.37 -9.03 10.71
C ALA A 48 9.88 -9.00 10.28
N ALA A 49 8.95 -8.83 11.22
CA ALA A 49 7.53 -8.67 10.92
C ALA A 49 7.28 -7.40 10.09
N PHE A 50 7.96 -6.29 10.43
CA PHE A 50 7.89 -5.05 9.64
C PHE A 50 8.37 -5.28 8.20
N LEU A 51 9.52 -5.94 8.04
CA LEU A 51 10.08 -6.27 6.74
C LEU A 51 9.12 -7.12 5.90
N VAL A 52 8.54 -8.17 6.50
CA VAL A 52 7.55 -9.05 5.86
C VAL A 52 6.31 -8.25 5.44
N ALA A 53 5.85 -7.31 6.27
CA ALA A 53 4.71 -6.47 5.93
C ALA A 53 4.98 -5.61 4.70
N GLN A 54 6.17 -5.00 4.63
CA GLN A 54 6.60 -4.17 3.51
C GLN A 54 6.74 -4.96 2.20
N VAL A 55 7.19 -6.22 2.28
CA VAL A 55 7.15 -7.14 1.14
C VAL A 55 5.72 -7.38 0.68
N GLY A 56 4.79 -7.61 1.60
CA GLY A 56 3.36 -7.75 1.27
C GLY A 56 2.77 -6.53 0.57
N TYR A 57 3.11 -5.31 1.01
CA TYR A 57 2.66 -4.07 0.37
C TYR A 57 3.22 -3.90 -1.03
N LEU A 58 4.50 -4.18 -1.21
CA LEU A 58 5.12 -4.18 -2.54
C LEU A 58 4.43 -5.19 -3.47
N VAL A 59 4.14 -6.40 -2.98
CA VAL A 59 3.42 -7.43 -3.73
C VAL A 59 2.01 -6.97 -4.09
N THR A 60 1.28 -6.31 -3.19
CA THR A 60 -0.02 -5.69 -3.49
C THR A 60 0.09 -4.65 -4.59
N LEU A 61 1.09 -3.76 -4.55
CA LEU A 61 1.29 -2.74 -5.59
C LEU A 61 1.65 -3.35 -6.94
N ILE A 62 2.44 -4.42 -6.96
CA ILE A 62 2.68 -5.20 -8.18
C ILE A 62 1.37 -5.81 -8.70
N GLY A 63 0.52 -6.31 -7.81
CA GLY A 63 -0.83 -6.76 -8.14
C GLY A 63 -1.69 -5.66 -8.77
N LEU A 64 -1.69 -4.47 -8.16
CA LEU A 64 -2.40 -3.27 -8.65
C LEU A 64 -1.89 -2.84 -10.04
N PHE A 65 -0.58 -2.87 -10.25
CA PHE A 65 0.04 -2.59 -11.54
C PHE A 65 -0.41 -3.58 -12.60
N ARG A 66 -0.40 -4.88 -12.27
CA ARG A 66 -0.80 -5.97 -13.18
C ARG A 66 -2.30 -5.99 -13.44
N SER A 67 -3.11 -5.50 -12.50
CA SER A 67 -4.57 -5.40 -12.68
C SER A 67 -5.00 -4.24 -13.57
N ARG A 68 -4.06 -3.39 -14.01
CA ARG A 68 -4.35 -2.20 -14.84
C ARG A 68 -5.40 -1.28 -14.18
N ALA A 69 -5.38 -1.17 -12.85
CA ALA A 69 -6.33 -0.35 -12.12
C ALA A 69 -6.31 1.12 -12.57
N GLY A 70 -5.12 1.64 -12.86
CA GLY A 70 -4.90 2.98 -13.42
C GLY A 70 -5.10 3.11 -14.94
N GLY A 71 -5.65 2.08 -15.59
CA GLY A 71 -5.82 2.01 -17.05
C GLY A 71 -4.62 1.43 -17.79
N ASP A 72 -4.73 1.38 -19.12
CA ASP A 72 -3.75 0.75 -20.01
C ASP A 72 -2.65 1.71 -20.49
N GLY A 73 -2.87 3.02 -20.36
CA GLY A 73 -1.96 4.08 -20.78
C GLY A 73 -0.71 4.25 -19.90
N TRP A 74 0.28 4.97 -20.43
CA TRP A 74 1.57 5.17 -19.76
C TRP A 74 1.44 5.89 -18.41
N PHE A 75 0.51 6.83 -18.28
CA PHE A 75 0.31 7.61 -17.05
C PHE A 75 0.01 6.72 -15.84
N GLY A 76 -0.98 5.83 -15.95
CA GLY A 76 -1.33 4.92 -14.86
C GLY A 76 -0.20 3.94 -14.51
N ARG A 77 0.58 3.52 -15.52
CA ARG A 77 1.76 2.67 -15.30
C ARG A 77 2.87 3.41 -14.57
N ALA A 78 3.17 4.64 -14.98
CA ALA A 78 4.19 5.47 -14.35
C ALA A 78 3.80 5.80 -12.91
N ALA A 79 2.54 6.19 -12.68
CA ALA A 79 2.02 6.52 -11.35
C ALA A 79 2.19 5.36 -10.35
N ILE A 80 1.71 4.16 -10.71
CA ILE A 80 1.85 2.97 -9.85
C ILE A 80 3.32 2.55 -9.75
N GLY A 81 4.10 2.70 -10.83
CA GLY A 81 5.53 2.40 -10.85
C GLY A 81 6.34 3.25 -9.87
N ILE A 82 6.06 4.56 -9.80
CA ILE A 82 6.70 5.46 -8.82
C ILE A 82 6.39 5.00 -7.39
N TRP A 83 5.14 4.60 -7.13
CA TRP A 83 4.75 4.10 -5.81
C TRP A 83 5.47 2.79 -5.45
N ILE A 84 5.57 1.86 -6.41
CA ILE A 84 6.36 0.62 -6.27
C ILE A 84 7.82 0.94 -5.93
N MET A 85 8.44 1.89 -6.63
CA MET A 85 9.82 2.29 -6.38
C MET A 85 10.01 2.87 -4.98
N ALA A 86 9.03 3.64 -4.48
CA ALA A 86 9.08 4.21 -3.14
C ALA A 86 9.02 3.11 -2.06
N VAL A 87 8.07 2.17 -2.16
CA VAL A 87 7.98 1.03 -1.23
C VAL A 87 9.21 0.12 -1.34
N ALA A 88 9.73 -0.09 -2.54
CA ALA A 88 10.97 -0.86 -2.74
C ALA A 88 12.18 -0.16 -2.10
N ALA A 89 12.23 1.18 -2.10
CA ALA A 89 13.27 1.93 -1.39
C ALA A 89 13.16 1.77 0.13
N ILE A 90 11.95 1.66 0.70
CA ILE A 90 11.76 1.33 2.13
C ILE A 90 12.33 -0.05 2.45
N LEU A 91 12.04 -1.05 1.60
CA LEU A 91 12.58 -2.40 1.75
C LEU A 91 14.10 -2.42 1.67
N LEU A 92 14.67 -1.73 0.68
CA LEU A 92 16.11 -1.61 0.55
C LEU A 92 16.73 -0.94 1.78
N ALA A 93 16.12 0.13 2.29
CA ALA A 93 16.59 0.81 3.50
C ALA A 93 16.66 -0.12 4.71
N GLN A 94 15.65 -0.98 4.89
CA GLN A 94 15.65 -1.98 5.96
C GLN A 94 16.75 -3.03 5.78
N VAL A 95 16.92 -3.55 4.57
CA VAL A 95 17.98 -4.53 4.26
C VAL A 95 19.36 -3.92 4.51
N LEU A 96 19.61 -2.70 4.05
CA LEU A 96 20.84 -1.97 4.33
C LEU A 96 21.08 -1.78 5.83
N GLY A 97 20.02 -1.48 6.58
CA GLY A 97 20.05 -1.36 8.03
C GLY A 97 20.53 -2.64 8.73
N VAL A 98 20.18 -3.83 8.23
CA VAL A 98 20.68 -5.12 8.75
C VAL A 98 22.20 -5.23 8.63
N PHE A 99 22.79 -4.64 7.60
CA PHE A 99 24.24 -4.61 7.39
C PHE A 99 24.92 -3.40 8.04
N GLY A 100 24.20 -2.60 8.84
CA GLY A 100 24.73 -1.39 9.47
C GLY A 100 25.00 -0.24 8.48
N ILE A 101 24.42 -0.31 7.27
CA ILE A 101 24.60 0.71 6.24
C ILE A 101 23.53 1.78 6.40
N SER A 102 23.96 3.03 6.49
CA SER A 102 23.05 4.18 6.54
C SER A 102 22.24 4.31 5.25
N ALA A 103 20.92 4.27 5.37
CA ALA A 103 19.97 4.40 4.26
C ALA A 103 19.43 5.83 4.09
N VAL A 104 20.08 6.84 4.69
CA VAL A 104 19.61 8.24 4.68
C VAL A 104 19.37 8.77 3.26
N LEU A 105 20.18 8.34 2.29
CA LEU A 105 20.04 8.72 0.88
C LEU A 105 18.72 8.25 0.23
N LEU A 106 18.05 7.25 0.81
CA LEU A 106 16.77 6.73 0.32
C LEU A 106 15.57 7.52 0.86
N LEU A 107 15.74 8.33 1.92
CA LEU A 107 14.64 9.08 2.54
C LEU A 107 13.88 9.99 1.55
N PRO A 108 14.52 10.73 0.63
CA PRO A 108 13.80 11.52 -0.36
C PRO A 108 12.98 10.66 -1.31
N VAL A 109 13.52 9.51 -1.74
CA VAL A 109 12.82 8.57 -2.63
C VAL A 109 11.61 7.96 -1.93
N VAL A 110 11.75 7.59 -0.66
CA VAL A 110 10.65 7.10 0.17
C VAL A 110 9.60 8.19 0.34
N GLY A 111 9.95 9.35 0.91
CA GLY A 111 8.97 10.39 1.25
C GLY A 111 8.28 10.97 0.02
N VAL A 112 9.05 11.47 -0.95
CA VAL A 112 8.50 12.11 -2.16
C VAL A 112 7.86 11.06 -3.07
N GLY A 113 8.48 9.88 -3.21
CA GLY A 113 7.94 8.81 -4.03
C GLY A 113 6.61 8.26 -3.52
N GLU A 114 6.44 8.10 -2.20
CA GLU A 114 5.16 7.70 -1.61
C GLU A 114 4.08 8.76 -1.85
N ILE A 115 4.41 10.05 -1.66
CA ILE A 115 3.47 11.16 -1.94
C ILE A 115 3.08 11.18 -3.41
N VAL A 116 4.05 11.34 -4.31
CA VAL A 116 3.82 11.50 -5.74
C VAL A 116 3.19 10.23 -6.32
N GLY A 117 3.75 9.06 -6.00
CA GLY A 117 3.27 7.77 -6.49
C GLY A 117 1.84 7.49 -6.05
N SER A 118 1.51 7.69 -4.77
CA SER A 118 0.15 7.41 -4.28
C SER A 118 -0.88 8.43 -4.79
N VAL A 119 -0.55 9.74 -4.83
CA VAL A 119 -1.44 10.77 -5.40
C VAL A 119 -1.73 10.49 -6.87
N LEU A 120 -0.69 10.29 -7.68
CA LEU A 120 -0.86 10.03 -9.10
C LEU A 120 -1.59 8.71 -9.34
N THR A 121 -1.34 7.69 -8.52
CA THR A 121 -2.06 6.41 -8.61
C THR A 121 -3.54 6.59 -8.31
N SER A 122 -3.87 7.37 -7.28
CA SER A 122 -5.25 7.72 -6.93
C SER A 122 -5.96 8.42 -8.08
N VAL A 123 -5.31 9.41 -8.70
CA VAL A 123 -5.84 10.10 -9.89
C VAL A 123 -5.99 9.14 -11.07
N ALA A 124 -5.00 8.28 -11.33
CA ALA A 124 -5.05 7.32 -12.43
C ALA A 124 -6.19 6.32 -12.28
N VAL A 125 -6.35 5.72 -11.09
CA VAL A 125 -7.43 4.77 -10.79
C VAL A 125 -8.80 5.45 -10.89
N TRP A 126 -8.91 6.69 -10.40
CA TRP A 126 -10.14 7.47 -10.53
C TRP A 126 -10.51 7.74 -11.99
N ARG A 127 -9.56 8.25 -12.79
CA ARG A 127 -9.78 8.61 -14.20
C ARG A 127 -10.02 7.40 -15.09
N ALA A 128 -9.34 6.29 -14.82
CA ALA A 128 -9.51 5.08 -15.62
C ALA A 128 -10.88 4.43 -15.41
N ALA A 129 -11.53 4.68 -14.26
CA ALA A 129 -12.86 4.18 -13.90
C ALA A 129 -13.04 2.65 -14.11
N ARG A 130 -11.94 1.88 -14.11
CA ARG A 130 -11.95 0.42 -14.24
C ARG A 130 -12.48 -0.24 -12.97
N TRP A 131 -12.18 0.37 -11.82
CA TRP A 131 -12.70 -0.02 -10.52
C TRP A 131 -13.96 0.78 -10.21
N SER A 132 -14.97 0.14 -9.60
CA SER A 132 -16.24 0.80 -9.31
C SER A 132 -16.52 0.99 -7.82
N SER A 133 -17.46 1.88 -7.49
CA SER A 133 -17.89 2.14 -6.11
C SER A 133 -16.71 2.59 -5.22
N TRP A 134 -16.63 2.12 -3.98
CA TRP A 134 -15.61 2.49 -2.99
C TRP A 134 -14.19 2.03 -3.38
N ARG A 135 -14.04 0.99 -4.21
CA ARG A 135 -12.74 0.38 -4.50
C ARG A 135 -11.81 1.34 -5.22
N ARG A 136 -12.36 2.18 -6.11
CA ARG A 136 -11.59 3.25 -6.80
C ARG A 136 -11.06 4.32 -5.84
N LEU A 137 -11.65 4.43 -4.65
CA LEU A 137 -11.22 5.37 -3.60
C LEU A 137 -10.13 4.78 -2.71
N ALA A 138 -9.88 3.46 -2.73
CA ALA A 138 -8.95 2.84 -1.80
C ALA A 138 -7.52 3.43 -1.88
N PRO A 139 -6.92 3.66 -3.06
CA PRO A 139 -5.64 4.37 -3.15
C PRO A 139 -5.72 5.80 -2.60
N ALA A 140 -6.82 6.51 -2.86
CA ALA A 140 -7.01 7.88 -2.39
C ALA A 140 -7.14 7.97 -0.87
N VAL A 141 -7.79 6.98 -0.23
CA VAL A 141 -7.85 6.86 1.24
C VAL A 141 -6.45 6.66 1.80
N TRP A 142 -5.63 5.81 1.16
CA TRP A 142 -4.24 5.63 1.57
C TRP A 142 -3.43 6.92 1.44
N THR A 143 -3.54 7.62 0.31
CA THR A 143 -2.90 8.92 0.09
C THR A 143 -3.33 9.96 1.12
N ALA A 144 -4.63 10.06 1.39
CA ALA A 144 -5.17 11.00 2.36
C ALA A 144 -4.61 10.71 3.76
N TYR A 145 -4.60 9.44 4.18
CA TYR A 145 -3.96 9.04 5.44
C TYR A 145 -2.48 9.45 5.47
N PHE A 146 -1.71 9.14 4.43
CA PHE A 146 -0.28 9.41 4.40
C PHE A 146 0.04 10.91 4.49
N LEU A 147 -0.69 11.74 3.73
CA LEU A 147 -0.55 13.20 3.76
C LEU A 147 -0.96 13.78 5.12
N LEU A 148 -2.06 13.30 5.71
CA LEU A 148 -2.50 13.72 7.04
C LEU A 148 -1.46 13.38 8.10
N THR A 149 -0.87 12.18 8.05
CA THR A 149 0.17 11.76 9.00
C THR A 149 1.43 12.60 8.86
N ILE A 150 1.93 12.82 7.64
CA ILE A 150 3.10 13.69 7.42
C ILE A 150 2.82 15.11 7.92
N GLY A 151 1.69 15.70 7.51
CA GLY A 151 1.29 17.04 7.95
C GLY A 151 1.17 17.13 9.48
N SER A 152 0.63 16.10 10.13
CA SER A 152 0.48 16.04 11.58
C SER A 152 1.81 15.89 12.32
N VAL A 153 2.77 15.15 11.77
CA VAL A 153 4.13 15.04 12.32
C VAL A 153 4.83 16.40 12.24
N ILE A 154 4.74 17.09 11.09
CA ILE A 154 5.28 18.44 10.92
C ILE A 154 4.61 19.42 11.91
N ALA A 155 3.28 19.33 12.05
CA ALA A 155 2.49 20.19 12.92
C ALA A 155 2.47 19.78 14.40
N ALA A 156 3.25 18.77 14.81
CA ALA A 156 3.38 18.36 16.21
C ALA A 156 2.09 17.86 16.89
N ILE A 157 1.12 17.31 16.15
CA ILE A 157 -0.20 17.00 16.71
C ILE A 157 -0.11 15.84 17.71
N PRO A 158 -0.48 16.02 19.00
CA PRO A 158 -0.24 15.02 20.06
C PRO A 158 -1.01 13.70 19.93
N ILE A 159 -2.14 13.68 19.21
CA ILE A 159 -2.92 12.44 18.99
C ILE A 159 -2.20 11.53 17.96
N ILE A 160 -1.45 12.14 17.04
CA ILE A 160 -0.72 11.44 15.98
C ILE A 160 0.71 11.14 16.39
N THR A 161 1.27 11.93 17.33
CA THR A 161 2.66 11.80 17.76
C THR A 161 2.78 11.59 19.26
N ILE A 162 3.55 10.59 19.67
CA ILE A 162 3.92 10.39 21.07
C ILE A 162 5.39 10.77 21.29
N PRO A 163 5.77 11.21 22.50
CA PRO A 163 7.18 11.37 22.87
C PRO A 163 7.91 10.05 22.64
N ALA A 164 9.01 10.09 21.90
CA ALA A 164 9.91 8.96 21.72
C ALA A 164 11.25 9.22 22.42
N VAL A 165 11.89 8.13 22.87
CA VAL A 165 13.25 8.21 23.41
C VAL A 165 14.18 8.64 22.27
N ALA A 166 15.13 9.55 22.56
CA ALA A 166 16.06 10.12 21.58
C ALA A 166 16.68 9.05 20.66
N PRO A 167 16.89 9.31 19.35
CA PRO A 167 17.12 10.63 18.74
C PRO A 167 15.91 11.23 18.01
N ASN A 168 14.76 10.55 17.96
CA ASN A 168 13.57 11.05 17.28
C ASN A 168 12.59 11.55 18.34
N PRO A 169 12.46 12.87 18.60
CA PRO A 169 11.68 13.37 19.73
C PRO A 169 10.18 13.05 19.64
N ARG A 170 9.72 12.55 18.48
CA ARG A 170 8.33 12.15 18.22
C ARG A 170 8.27 10.90 17.34
N ALA A 171 7.46 9.94 17.74
CA ALA A 171 7.11 8.77 16.93
C ALA A 171 5.61 8.73 16.66
N PRO A 172 5.14 8.09 15.57
CA PRO A 172 3.71 7.87 15.35
C PRO A 172 3.06 7.20 16.56
N SER A 173 1.80 7.52 16.85
CA SER A 173 1.02 6.83 17.88
C SER A 173 0.57 5.43 17.39
N PRO A 174 0.24 4.49 18.30
CA PRO A 174 -0.25 3.17 17.88
C PRO A 174 -1.47 3.26 16.98
N LEU A 175 -2.34 4.24 17.24
CA LEU A 175 -3.51 4.52 16.43
C LEU A 175 -3.12 4.95 15.01
N ALA A 176 -2.16 5.86 14.87
CA ALA A 176 -1.68 6.29 13.55
C ALA A 176 -1.16 5.09 12.76
N GLU A 177 -0.30 4.27 13.36
CA GLU A 177 0.25 3.08 12.69
C GLU A 177 -0.78 2.02 12.37
N ALA A 178 -1.78 1.80 13.23
CA ALA A 178 -2.90 0.91 12.95
C ALA A 178 -3.76 1.42 11.79
N LEU A 179 -4.02 2.74 11.72
CA LEU A 179 -4.74 3.35 10.60
C LEU A 179 -3.95 3.23 9.28
N TRP A 180 -2.62 3.32 9.34
CA TRP A 180 -1.78 3.02 8.18
C TRP A 180 -1.98 1.59 7.67
N GLN A 181 -2.07 0.62 8.58
CA GLN A 181 -2.35 -0.78 8.21
C GLN A 181 -3.76 -0.92 7.66
N GLY A 182 -4.73 -0.23 8.24
CA GLY A 182 -6.09 -0.14 7.71
C GLY A 182 -6.12 0.35 6.27
N ALA A 183 -5.34 1.38 5.94
CA ALA A 183 -5.24 1.89 4.58
C ALA A 183 -4.64 0.86 3.61
N TRP A 184 -3.54 0.19 3.99
CA TRP A 184 -2.94 -0.87 3.18
C TRP A 184 -3.87 -2.08 2.99
N PHE A 185 -4.59 -2.45 4.06
CA PHE A 185 -5.60 -3.48 4.02
C PHE A 185 -6.72 -3.11 3.03
N LEU A 186 -7.21 -1.86 3.04
CA LEU A 186 -8.25 -1.39 2.14
C LEU A 186 -7.83 -1.43 0.66
N VAL A 187 -6.60 -1.01 0.33
CA VAL A 187 -6.06 -1.11 -1.03
C VAL A 187 -6.00 -2.58 -1.47
N SER A 188 -5.52 -3.45 -0.58
CA SER A 188 -5.42 -4.89 -0.83
C SER A 188 -6.80 -5.54 -0.99
N LEU A 189 -7.76 -5.21 -0.14
CA LEU A 189 -9.14 -5.68 -0.22
C LEU A 189 -9.82 -5.23 -1.51
N ALA A 190 -9.61 -3.97 -1.92
CA ALA A 190 -10.14 -3.46 -3.18
C ALA A 190 -9.63 -4.28 -4.38
N LEU A 191 -8.32 -4.58 -4.40
CA LEU A 191 -7.71 -5.45 -5.40
C LEU A 191 -8.30 -6.87 -5.37
N TYR A 192 -8.48 -7.45 -4.18
CA TYR A 192 -9.06 -8.79 -4.02
C TYR A 192 -10.46 -8.89 -4.61
N VAL A 193 -11.32 -7.91 -4.28
CA VAL A 193 -12.71 -7.87 -4.73
C VAL A 193 -12.79 -7.67 -6.24
N GLU A 194 -11.99 -6.77 -6.82
CA GLU A 194 -11.97 -6.55 -8.28
C GLU A 194 -11.44 -7.78 -9.03
N ALA A 195 -10.42 -8.47 -8.51
CA ALA A 195 -9.92 -9.71 -9.09
C ALA A 195 -10.96 -10.85 -9.11
N GLY A 196 -11.99 -10.77 -8.26
CA GLY A 196 -13.07 -11.74 -8.19
C GLY A 196 -14.23 -11.52 -9.14
N ARG A 197 -14.29 -10.40 -9.85
CA ARG A 197 -15.47 -10.07 -10.66
C ARG A 197 -15.54 -10.87 -11.97
N PRO A 198 -16.74 -11.36 -12.35
CA PRO A 198 -16.95 -11.93 -13.67
C PRO A 198 -16.72 -10.85 -14.74
N LEU A 199 -16.14 -11.25 -15.88
CA LEU A 199 -16.12 -10.36 -17.04
C LEU A 199 -17.57 -10.18 -17.46
N LYS A 200 -18.02 -8.94 -17.67
CA LYS A 200 -19.27 -8.71 -18.39
C LYS A 200 -19.11 -9.45 -19.73
N PRO A 201 -20.02 -10.37 -20.11
CA PRO A 201 -19.99 -10.94 -21.45
C PRO A 201 -19.90 -9.78 -22.44
N ALA A 202 -19.04 -9.90 -23.46
CA ALA A 202 -19.09 -8.96 -24.57
C ALA A 202 -20.53 -8.98 -25.08
N GLU A 203 -21.18 -7.83 -25.15
CA GLU A 203 -22.43 -7.71 -25.90
C GLU A 203 -22.10 -8.26 -27.29
N THR A 204 -22.67 -9.41 -27.61
CA THR A 204 -22.63 -9.96 -28.96
C THR A 204 -23.08 -8.81 -29.86
N PRO A 205 -22.24 -8.37 -30.83
CA PRO A 205 -22.69 -7.41 -31.81
C PRO A 205 -23.97 -8.00 -32.38
N SER A 206 -25.11 -7.30 -32.23
CA SER A 206 -26.30 -7.68 -32.97
C SER A 206 -25.90 -7.60 -34.42
N THR A 207 -25.62 -8.76 -35.03
CA THR A 207 -25.51 -8.85 -36.47
C THR A 207 -26.86 -8.36 -36.95
N GLY A 208 -26.90 -7.18 -37.57
CA GLY A 208 -28.12 -6.50 -38.04
C GLY A 208 -28.95 -7.26 -39.08
N ILE A 209 -28.73 -8.57 -39.19
CA ILE A 209 -29.47 -9.52 -40.01
C ILE A 209 -30.83 -9.83 -39.36
N GLU A 210 -30.94 -9.86 -38.03
CA GLU A 210 -32.25 -10.12 -37.36
C GLU A 210 -33.24 -8.96 -37.52
N ALA A 211 -32.77 -7.74 -37.79
CA ALA A 211 -33.64 -6.58 -38.07
C ALA A 211 -34.25 -6.59 -39.48
N LEU A 212 -33.77 -7.46 -40.38
CA LEU A 212 -34.21 -7.52 -41.79
C LEU A 212 -35.21 -8.65 -42.08
N LEU A 213 -35.42 -9.60 -41.16
CA LEU A 213 -36.33 -10.73 -41.36
C LEU A 213 -37.71 -10.54 -40.71
N GLY A 214 -37.99 -9.36 -40.15
CA GLY A 214 -39.26 -9.01 -39.51
C GLY A 214 -40.20 -8.17 -40.36
N ARG A 215 -40.23 -8.37 -41.69
CA ARG A 215 -41.24 -7.77 -42.59
C ARG A 215 -41.98 -8.84 -43.37
#